data_AF-A0A928BMR3-F1
#
_entry.id   AF-A0A928BMR3-F1
#
_cell.length_a   1.000
_cell.length_b   1.000
_cell.length_c   1.000
_cell.angle_alpha   90.00
_cell.angle_beta   90.00
_cell.angle_gamma   90.00
#
_symmetry.space_group_name_H-M   'P 1'
#
loop_
_entity.id
_entity.type
_entity.pdbx_description
1 polymer ?
#
loop_
_entity_poly.entity_id
_entity_poly.type
_entity_poly.pdbx_seq_one_letter_code
_entity_poly.pdbx_strand_id
1 'polypeptide(L)'
;MNRNLLIELLEDGERVSLYSPHFEGEEYSEFEKFLLTYKDDYPDDVRQLVYRLDIIKRDGAADRHFRYEGTRRDRVMALPSHMETTSLRL
;
A
#
# COMPACT_ATOMS: atom_id res chain seq x y z
N MET A 1 15.62 18.23 9.03
CA MET A 1 16.53 17.10 9.27
C MET A 1 16.39 16.15 8.09
N ASN A 2 17.47 15.84 7.38
CA ASN A 2 17.44 14.74 6.42
C ASN A 2 17.53 13.45 7.23
N ARG A 3 16.46 12.66 7.24
CA ARG A 3 16.48 11.31 7.79
C ARG A 3 16.78 10.36 6.64
N ASN A 4 17.65 9.38 6.87
CA ASN A 4 17.89 8.35 5.88
C ASN A 4 16.61 7.51 5.74
N LEU A 5 16.25 7.22 4.49
CA LEU A 5 15.12 6.36 4.15
C LEU A 5 15.66 5.04 3.61
N LEU A 6 15.17 3.95 4.20
CA LEU A 6 15.41 2.58 3.74
C LEU A 6 14.13 2.05 3.10
N ILE A 7 14.29 1.10 2.19
CA ILE A 7 13.19 0.34 1.62
C ILE A 7 13.23 -1.05 2.25
N GLU A 8 12.30 -1.31 3.16
CA GLU A 8 12.19 -2.57 3.88
C GLU A 8 11.31 -3.55 3.11
N LEU A 9 11.76 -4.80 2.98
CA LEU A 9 10.98 -5.88 2.41
C LEU A 9 9.94 -6.34 3.43
N LEU A 10 8.65 -6.17 3.11
CA LEU A 10 7.55 -6.66 3.94
C LEU A 10 7.23 -8.13 3.64
N GLU A 11 7.14 -8.46 2.35
CA GLU A 11 6.76 -9.79 1.88
C GLU A 11 7.38 -10.04 0.51
N ASP A 12 7.97 -11.22 0.33
CA ASP A 12 8.46 -11.67 -0.97
C ASP A 12 7.47 -12.66 -1.59
N GLY A 13 7.24 -12.54 -2.89
CA GLY A 13 6.23 -13.33 -3.60
C GLY A 13 6.64 -13.63 -5.04
N GLU A 14 6.05 -14.68 -5.62
CA GLU A 14 6.44 -15.19 -6.96
C GLU A 14 6.22 -14.14 -8.08
N ARG A 15 5.17 -13.33 -7.95
CA ARG A 15 4.79 -12.32 -8.96
C ARG A 15 5.18 -10.89 -8.59
N VAL A 16 5.21 -10.59 -7.30
CA VAL A 16 5.54 -9.27 -6.74
C VAL A 16 6.14 -9.43 -5.36
N SER A 17 7.02 -8.51 -5.00
CA SER A 17 7.50 -8.32 -3.62
C SER A 17 6.96 -6.98 -3.12
N LEU A 18 6.54 -6.94 -1.85
CA LEU A 18 6.01 -5.75 -1.20
C LEU A 18 7.10 -5.12 -0.33
N TYR A 19 7.22 -3.79 -0.44
CA TYR A 19 8.18 -3.02 0.32
C TYR A 19 7.51 -1.84 1.03
N SER A 20 8.09 -1.41 2.14
CA SER A 20 7.70 -0.20 2.86
C SER A 20 8.87 0.75 3.03
N PRO A 21 8.65 2.07 2.90
CA PRO A 21 9.60 3.06 3.42
C PRO A 21 9.79 2.89 4.93
N HIS A 22 11.04 2.88 5.39
CA HIS A 22 11.39 2.88 6.81
C HIS A 22 12.47 3.94 7.05
N PHE A 23 12.16 4.96 7.85
CA PHE A 23 13.15 5.98 8.18
C PHE A 23 14.06 5.53 9.33
N GLU A 24 15.35 5.77 9.18
CA GLU A 24 16.35 5.37 10.16
C GLU A 24 16.05 5.95 11.55
N GLY A 25 16.07 5.07 12.55
CA GLY A 25 15.83 5.40 13.96
C GLY A 25 14.35 5.33 14.39
N GLU A 26 13.43 4.99 13.48
CA GLU A 26 12.05 4.71 13.83
C GLU A 26 11.86 3.23 14.17
N GLU A 27 10.88 2.92 15.01
CA GLU A 27 10.61 1.54 15.45
C GLU A 27 9.83 0.74 14.40
N TYR A 28 8.99 1.43 13.64
CA TYR A 28 8.04 0.85 12.69
C TYR A 28 8.25 1.43 11.31
N SER A 29 8.10 0.61 10.29
CA SER A 29 7.97 1.04 8.89
C SER A 29 6.71 1.89 8.69
N GLU A 30 6.64 2.64 7.58
CA GLU A 30 5.45 3.43 7.26
C GLU A 30 4.19 2.57 7.09
N PHE A 31 4.35 1.32 6.63
CA PHE A 31 3.23 0.37 6.51
C PHE A 31 2.71 -0.06 7.88
N GLU A 32 3.60 -0.39 8.81
CA GLU A 32 3.21 -0.75 10.17
C GLU A 32 2.57 0.42 10.91
N LYS A 33 3.12 1.63 10.77
CA LYS A 33 2.49 2.83 11.33
C LYS A 33 1.09 3.06 10.78
N PHE A 34 0.89 2.85 9.48
CA PHE A 34 -0.42 2.94 8.86
C PHE A 34 -1.39 1.94 9.52
N LEU A 35 -1.00 0.67 9.66
CA LEU A 35 -1.83 -0.34 10.31
C LEU A 35 -2.12 0.02 11.77
N LEU A 36 -1.11 0.38 12.56
CA LEU A 36 -1.27 0.74 13.97
C LEU A 36 -2.19 1.94 14.16
N THR A 37 -2.13 2.92 13.25
CA THR A 37 -2.93 4.14 13.31
C THR A 37 -4.40 3.87 12.96
N TYR A 38 -4.67 3.03 11.95
CA TYR A 38 -6.02 2.94 11.37
C TYR A 38 -6.75 1.62 11.63
N LYS A 39 -6.09 0.56 12.10
CA LYS A 39 -6.71 -0.76 12.27
C LYS A 39 -7.93 -0.77 13.20
N ASP A 40 -7.97 0.10 14.20
CA ASP A 40 -9.02 0.11 15.23
C ASP A 40 -10.19 1.03 14.85
N ASP A 41 -9.91 2.20 14.28
CA ASP A 41 -10.94 3.18 13.87
C ASP A 41 -11.53 2.91 12.48
N TYR A 42 -10.76 2.24 11.62
CA TYR A 42 -11.12 1.95 10.21
C TYR A 42 -10.91 0.47 9.86
N PRO A 43 -11.40 -0.49 10.66
CA PRO A 43 -11.07 -1.91 10.51
C PRO A 43 -11.51 -2.50 9.16
N ASP A 44 -12.69 -2.09 8.66
CA ASP A 44 -13.20 -2.60 7.38
C ASP A 44 -12.43 -2.00 6.18
N ASP A 45 -12.00 -0.74 6.27
CA ASP A 45 -11.19 -0.08 5.23
C ASP A 45 -9.79 -0.71 5.16
N VAL A 46 -9.15 -0.91 6.32
CA VAL A 46 -7.85 -1.59 6.42
C VAL A 46 -7.97 -3.02 5.88
N ARG A 47 -9.01 -3.77 6.26
CA ARG A 47 -9.24 -5.12 5.74
C ARG A 47 -9.41 -5.13 4.22
N GLN A 48 -10.13 -4.16 3.67
CA GLN A 48 -10.28 -4.03 2.22
C GLN A 48 -8.95 -3.78 1.53
N LEU A 49 -8.11 -2.89 2.06
CA LEU A 49 -6.77 -2.61 1.50
C LEU A 49 -5.87 -3.85 1.54
N VAL A 50 -5.84 -4.57 2.66
CA VAL A 50 -5.05 -5.82 2.79
C VAL A 50 -5.54 -6.87 1.79
N TYR A 51 -6.86 -7.01 1.62
CA TYR A 51 -7.42 -7.93 0.61
C TYR A 51 -7.02 -7.56 -0.82
N ARG A 52 -6.92 -6.25 -1.14
CA ARG A 52 -6.41 -5.82 -2.45
C ARG A 52 -4.93 -6.13 -2.64
N LEU A 53 -4.12 -5.99 -1.59
CA LEU A 53 -2.72 -6.44 -1.62
C LEU A 53 -2.63 -7.94 -1.90
N ASP A 54 -3.49 -8.78 -1.31
CA ASP A 54 -3.53 -10.21 -1.60
C ASP A 54 -3.88 -10.53 -3.06
N ILE A 55 -4.84 -9.81 -3.64
CA ILE A 55 -5.15 -9.93 -5.08
C ILE A 55 -3.93 -9.58 -5.93
N ILE A 56 -3.22 -8.49 -5.62
CA ILE A 56 -2.03 -8.05 -6.37
C ILE A 56 -0.89 -9.04 -6.21
N LYS A 57 -0.68 -9.58 -5.01
CA LYS A 57 0.28 -10.65 -4.75
C LYS A 57 -0.01 -11.88 -5.62
N ARG A 58 -1.28 -12.25 -5.72
CA ARG A 58 -1.72 -13.37 -6.55
C ARG A 58 -1.63 -13.08 -8.04
N ASP A 59 -2.05 -11.92 -8.53
CA ASP A 59 -2.27 -11.68 -9.96
C ASP A 59 -1.13 -10.88 -10.63
N GLY A 60 -0.21 -10.32 -9.84
CA GLY A 60 0.80 -9.36 -10.26
C GLY A 60 0.31 -7.91 -10.20
N ALA A 61 1.25 -6.96 -10.14
CA ALA A 61 0.97 -5.52 -10.09
C ALA A 61 0.57 -4.93 -11.46
N ALA A 62 -0.50 -5.45 -12.06
CA ALA A 62 -1.04 -4.92 -13.31
C ALA A 62 -1.84 -3.63 -13.09
N ASP A 63 -1.75 -2.68 -14.02
CA ASP A 63 -2.40 -1.35 -13.96
C ASP A 63 -3.89 -1.38 -13.58
N ARG A 64 -4.62 -2.43 -13.98
CA ARG A 64 -6.05 -2.63 -13.65
C ARG A 64 -6.36 -2.68 -12.15
N HIS A 65 -5.36 -2.97 -11.31
CA HIS A 65 -5.52 -3.07 -9.86
C HIS A 65 -5.37 -1.72 -9.16
N PHE A 66 -5.02 -0.66 -9.89
CA PHE A 66 -4.78 0.67 -9.34
C PHE A 66 -5.61 1.76 -10.03
N ARG A 67 -5.74 2.92 -9.38
CA ARG A 67 -6.21 4.17 -9.99
C ARG A 67 -5.05 5.16 -10.12
N TYR A 68 -5.16 6.10 -11.05
CA TYR A 68 -4.17 7.19 -11.15
C TYR A 68 -4.37 8.18 -10.01
N GLU A 69 -3.28 8.57 -9.35
CA GLU A 69 -3.27 9.56 -8.28
C GLU A 69 -2.24 10.63 -8.66
N GLY A 70 -2.71 11.83 -9.07
CA GLY A 70 -1.84 12.87 -9.66
C GLY A 70 -1.91 12.94 -11.18
N THR A 71 -0.86 13.44 -11.84
CA THR A 71 -0.84 13.54 -13.31
C THR A 71 -0.37 12.24 -13.94
N ARG A 72 -0.78 11.96 -15.19
CA ARG A 72 -0.32 10.77 -15.94
C ARG A 72 1.21 10.68 -16.08
N ARG A 73 1.93 11.80 -15.94
CA ARG A 73 3.39 11.83 -16.04
C ARG A 73 4.07 11.36 -14.76
N ASP A 74 3.41 11.50 -13.62
CA ASP A 74 3.97 11.16 -12.31
C ASP A 74 4.03 9.64 -12.10
N ARG A 75 3.19 8.89 -12.83
CA ARG A 75 3.03 7.43 -12.70
C ARG A 75 2.75 7.00 -11.26
N VAL A 76 2.17 7.89 -10.47
CA VAL A 76 1.71 7.61 -9.12
C VAL A 76 0.33 7.00 -9.22
N MET A 77 0.16 5.87 -8.55
CA MET A 77 -1.03 5.05 -8.59
C MET A 77 -1.47 4.74 -7.16
N ALA A 78 -2.77 4.68 -6.92
CA ALA A 78 -3.35 4.40 -5.62
C ALA A 78 -4.26 3.17 -5.65
N LEU A 79 -4.44 2.56 -4.48
CA LEU A 79 -5.44 1.53 -4.25
C LEU A 79 -6.71 2.16 -3.68
N PRO A 80 -7.89 1.58 -3.96
CA PRO A 80 -8.19 0.58 -4.98
C PRO A 80 -8.35 1.21 -6.38
N SER A 81 -8.42 0.36 -7.41
CA SER A 81 -8.77 0.80 -8.77
C SER A 81 -10.20 1.37 -8.85
N HIS A 82 -10.49 2.16 -9.91
CA HIS A 82 -11.85 2.67 -10.16
C HIS A 82 -12.87 1.58 -10.49
N MET A 83 -12.43 0.43 -11.02
CA MET A 83 -13.31 -0.68 -11.41
C MET A 83 -13.69 -1.56 -10.22
N GLU A 84 -12.91 -1.49 -9.15
CA GLU A 84 -13.23 -2.15 -7.90
C GLU A 84 -14.11 -1.22 -7.09
N THR A 85 -15.42 -1.46 -7.08
CA THR A 85 -16.34 -0.80 -6.14
C THR A 85 -15.95 -1.23 -4.73
N THR A 86 -15.23 -0.38 -4.03
CA THR A 86 -14.94 -0.56 -2.60
C THR A 86 -15.50 0.64 -1.87
N SER A 87 -16.12 0.39 -0.72
CA SER A 87 -16.69 1.43 0.13
C SER A 87 -15.64 2.18 0.94
N LEU A 88 -14.36 2.13 0.53
CA LEU A 88 -13.26 2.83 1.17
C LEU A 88 -13.61 4.30 1.36
N ARG A 89 -13.53 4.74 2.61
CA ARG A 89 -13.67 6.13 2.99
C ARG A 89 -12.35 6.83 2.63
N LEU A 90 -12.31 7.48 1.46
CA LEU A 90 -11.19 8.28 0.95
C LEU A 90 -11.34 9.75 1.33
#